data_AF-A0A8H5CJS4-F1
#
_entry.id   AF-A0A8H5CJS4-F1
#
_cell.length_a   1.000
_cell.length_b   1.000
_cell.length_c   1.000
_cell.angle_alpha   90.00
_cell.angle_beta   90.00
_cell.angle_gamma   90.00
#
_symmetry.space_group_name_H-M   'P 1'
#
loop_
_entity.id
_entity.type
_entity.pdbx_description
1 polymer ?
#
loop_
_entity_poly.entity_id
_entity_poly.type
_entity_poly.pdbx_seq_one_letter_code
_entity_poly.pdbx_strand_id
1 'polypeptide(L)'
;MWSEVVKPILDVLGFSRVDQSVGQVPPRIWWCPTGDLSFLPIHAAGIYGGLNREGTMDYVTSSYTPTVAALAERIKAGPTPSGDTLGLLLTSQPNAPGSTPIPGMTKEVQTIYAKATELGTRALMVEGGTLTVDTCVKFMEEYSSVHFACHASQNAADPLQSRFLLEDGHSTLQRSSDWT
;
A
#
# COMPACT_ATOMS: atom_id res chain seq x y z
N MET A 1 -8.55 -3.06 21.15
CA MET A 1 -7.84 -2.27 20.11
C MET A 1 -8.25 -0.80 20.16
N TRP A 2 -9.52 -0.44 19.93
CA TRP A 2 -9.96 0.96 20.01
C TRP A 2 -9.81 1.57 21.41
N SER A 3 -10.49 1.00 22.42
CA SER A 3 -10.53 1.54 23.79
C SER A 3 -9.18 1.54 24.51
N GLU A 4 -8.39 0.47 24.31
CA GLU A 4 -7.16 0.23 25.08
C GLU A 4 -5.90 0.81 24.44
N VAL A 5 -5.90 1.05 23.12
CA VAL A 5 -4.68 1.42 22.39
C VAL A 5 -4.89 2.73 21.64
N VAL A 6 -5.80 2.74 20.67
CA VAL A 6 -5.90 3.88 19.74
C VAL A 6 -6.49 5.11 20.40
N LYS A 7 -7.65 4.99 21.05
CA LYS A 7 -8.33 6.14 21.65
C LYS A 7 -7.47 6.84 22.71
N PRO A 8 -6.79 6.13 23.64
CA PRO A 8 -5.86 6.76 24.58
C PRO A 8 -4.72 7.53 23.89
N ILE A 9 -4.15 7.00 22.80
CA ILE A 9 -3.10 7.68 22.04
C ILE A 9 -3.65 8.97 21.41
N LEU A 10 -4.81 8.90 20.77
CA LEU A 10 -5.45 10.07 20.16
C LEU A 10 -5.75 11.16 21.20
N ASP A 11 -6.24 10.76 22.38
CA ASP A 11 -6.55 11.68 23.48
C ASP A 11 -5.31 12.38 24.03
N VAL A 12 -4.23 11.63 24.27
CA VAL A 12 -2.95 12.19 24.74
C VAL A 12 -2.34 13.15 23.73
N LEU A 13 -2.47 12.84 22.43
CA LEU A 13 -2.00 13.72 21.35
C LEU A 13 -2.94 14.90 21.08
N GLY A 14 -4.09 14.96 21.76
CA GLY A 14 -5.08 16.02 21.58
C GLY A 14 -5.80 15.98 20.23
N PHE A 15 -5.82 14.83 19.55
CA PHE A 15 -6.55 14.69 18.29
C PHE A 15 -8.04 14.58 18.55
N SER A 16 -8.78 15.48 17.93
CA SER A 16 -10.24 15.50 17.96
C SER A 16 -10.81 14.90 16.69
N ARG A 17 -12.06 14.46 16.77
CA ARG A 17 -12.80 13.98 15.60
C ARG A 17 -12.85 15.08 14.54
N VAL A 18 -12.52 14.72 13.31
CA VAL A 18 -12.48 15.61 12.16
C VAL A 18 -13.90 15.86 11.68
N ASP A 19 -14.25 17.13 11.51
CA ASP A 19 -15.50 17.50 10.87
C ASP A 19 -15.37 17.33 9.35
N GLN A 20 -15.94 16.25 8.84
CA GLN A 20 -15.90 15.93 7.41
C GLN A 20 -16.76 16.91 6.58
N SER A 21 -17.70 17.64 7.19
CA SER A 21 -18.58 18.57 6.48
C SER A 21 -17.86 19.83 6.02
N VAL A 22 -16.78 20.20 6.69
CA VAL A 22 -15.96 21.39 6.39
C VAL A 22 -14.73 21.07 5.54
N GLY A 23 -14.60 19.83 5.05
CA GLY A 23 -13.47 19.40 4.21
C GLY A 23 -12.11 19.47 4.92
N GLN A 24 -12.10 19.41 6.25
CA GLN A 24 -10.86 19.45 7.03
C GLN A 24 -10.01 18.21 6.72
N VAL A 25 -8.75 18.44 6.34
CA VAL A 25 -7.80 17.34 6.16
C VAL A 25 -7.37 16.83 7.53
N PRO A 26 -7.59 15.53 7.85
CA PRO A 26 -7.20 14.98 9.13
C PRO A 26 -5.67 14.98 9.29
N PRO A 27 -5.15 15.24 10.51
CA PRO A 27 -3.71 15.13 10.77
C PRO A 27 -3.23 13.69 10.52
N ARG A 28 -1.94 13.52 10.21
CA ARG A 28 -1.35 12.21 9.92
C ARG A 28 -0.61 11.65 11.13
N ILE A 29 -0.85 10.39 11.45
CA ILE A 29 -0.03 9.60 12.38
C ILE A 29 0.76 8.55 11.60
N TRP A 30 2.03 8.40 11.95
CA TRP A 30 2.88 7.29 11.52
C TRP A 30 3.01 6.27 12.66
N TRP A 31 2.38 5.11 12.49
CA TRP A 31 2.48 3.98 13.40
C TRP A 31 3.77 3.21 13.12
N CYS A 32 4.57 2.99 14.16
CA CYS A 32 5.76 2.13 14.12
C CYS A 32 5.54 0.92 15.05
N PRO A 33 4.59 0.01 14.73
CA PRO A 33 4.26 -1.11 15.61
C PRO A 33 5.38 -2.17 15.59
N THR A 34 5.50 -2.90 16.70
CA THR A 34 6.45 -4.01 16.85
C THR A 34 5.73 -5.26 17.35
N GLY A 35 6.23 -6.44 16.98
CA GLY A 35 5.67 -7.73 17.40
C GLY A 35 4.26 -7.96 16.86
N ASP A 36 3.40 -8.60 17.64
CA ASP A 36 2.04 -8.98 17.22
C ASP A 36 1.18 -7.79 16.79
N LEU A 37 1.44 -6.60 17.36
CA LEU A 37 0.72 -5.38 17.01
C LEU A 37 0.92 -4.99 15.53
N SER A 38 2.04 -5.39 14.91
CA SER A 38 2.34 -5.13 13.50
C SER A 38 1.38 -5.85 12.54
N PHE A 39 0.65 -6.88 13.00
CA PHE A 39 -0.33 -7.62 12.22
C PHE A 39 -1.77 -7.15 12.45
N LEU A 40 -1.99 -6.21 13.37
CA LEU A 40 -3.32 -5.75 13.71
C LEU A 40 -3.68 -4.46 12.94
N PRO A 41 -4.94 -4.30 12.50
CA PRO A 41 -5.35 -3.16 11.70
C PRO A 41 -5.61 -1.93 12.59
N ILE A 42 -4.55 -1.29 13.12
CA ILE A 42 -4.65 -0.11 14.00
C ILE A 42 -5.45 1.02 13.34
N HIS A 43 -5.30 1.18 12.02
CA HIS A 43 -6.00 2.16 11.20
C HIS A 43 -7.51 1.91 11.11
N ALA A 44 -7.96 0.68 11.37
CA ALA A 44 -9.37 0.28 11.41
C ALA A 44 -9.83 -0.06 12.84
N ALA A 45 -9.10 0.41 13.86
CA ALA A 45 -9.60 0.32 15.22
C ALA A 45 -10.81 1.23 15.36
N GLY A 46 -11.92 0.70 15.88
CA GLY A 46 -13.11 1.51 16.13
C GLY A 46 -14.23 0.72 16.80
N ILE A 47 -15.27 1.44 17.18
CA ILE A 47 -16.58 0.91 17.56
C ILE A 47 -17.47 1.07 16.33
N TYR A 48 -17.79 -0.04 15.67
CA TYR A 48 -18.62 -0.02 14.46
C TYR A 48 -20.08 -0.39 14.71
N GLY A 49 -20.41 -0.85 15.93
CA GLY A 49 -21.76 -1.21 16.35
C GLY A 49 -22.49 -0.07 17.04
N GLY A 50 -23.83 -0.05 16.93
CA GLY A 50 -24.68 0.92 17.63
C GLY A 50 -24.67 2.32 17.03
N LEU A 51 -25.16 3.29 17.83
CA LEU A 51 -25.29 4.71 17.46
C LEU A 51 -23.99 5.51 17.62
N ASN A 52 -23.09 5.07 18.50
CA ASN A 52 -21.81 5.76 18.77
C ASN A 52 -20.68 5.18 17.91
N ARG A 53 -20.87 5.24 16.58
CA ARG A 53 -19.87 4.74 15.64
C ARG A 53 -18.71 5.69 15.51
N GLU A 54 -17.51 5.15 15.69
CA GLU A 54 -16.29 5.92 15.73
C GLU A 54 -15.08 5.02 15.52
N GLY A 55 -14.10 5.48 14.75
CA GLY A 55 -12.83 4.79 14.60
C GLY A 55 -11.69 5.73 14.24
N THR A 56 -10.49 5.15 14.10
CA THR A 56 -9.24 5.89 13.87
C THR A 56 -9.34 6.86 12.68
N MET A 57 -10.05 6.47 11.62
CA MET A 57 -10.21 7.26 10.40
C MET A 57 -11.06 8.52 10.60
N ASP A 58 -11.88 8.58 11.66
CA ASP A 58 -12.62 9.80 12.02
C ASP A 58 -11.71 10.88 12.62
N TYR A 59 -10.46 10.55 12.97
CA TYR A 59 -9.53 11.44 13.67
C TYR A 59 -8.29 11.75 12.86
N VAL A 60 -7.70 10.74 12.22
CA VAL A 60 -6.36 10.83 11.63
C VAL A 60 -6.24 10.04 10.33
N THR A 61 -5.37 10.52 9.43
CA THR A 61 -4.82 9.67 8.37
C THR A 61 -3.74 8.78 8.97
N SER A 62 -3.96 7.47 8.95
CA SER A 62 -2.97 6.50 9.42
C SER A 62 -1.93 6.18 8.35
N SER A 63 -0.67 6.05 8.75
CA SER A 63 0.43 5.53 7.93
C SER A 63 1.30 4.62 8.79
N TYR A 64 2.09 3.75 8.17
CA TYR A 64 2.92 2.79 8.89
C TYR A 64 4.38 2.94 8.46
N THR A 65 5.28 2.69 9.40
CA THR A 65 6.72 2.63 9.14
C THR A 65 7.31 1.42 9.87
N PRO A 66 8.25 0.67 9.26
CA PRO A 66 8.90 -0.45 9.93
C PRO A 66 9.85 0.00 11.03
N THR A 67 10.45 1.19 10.89
CA THR A 67 11.36 1.78 11.89
C THR A 67 11.25 3.31 11.92
N VAL A 68 11.66 3.92 13.02
CA VAL A 68 11.78 5.39 13.12
C VAL A 68 12.84 5.92 12.14
N ALA A 69 13.93 5.16 11.92
CA ALA A 69 14.97 5.53 10.96
C ALA A 69 14.43 5.60 9.53
N ALA A 70 13.63 4.61 9.09
CA ALA A 70 13.02 4.61 7.76
C ALA A 70 12.09 5.83 7.56
N LEU A 71 11.34 6.21 8.62
CA LEU A 71 10.52 7.42 8.59
C LEU A 71 11.37 8.69 8.49
N ALA A 72 12.45 8.79 9.27
CA ALA A 72 13.34 9.95 9.23
C ALA A 72 13.99 10.12 7.85
N GLU A 73 14.47 9.03 7.24
CA GLU A 73 15.02 9.07 5.88
C GLU A 73 13.96 9.48 4.86
N ARG A 74 12.72 8.99 4.99
CA ARG A 74 11.62 9.43 4.12
C ARG A 74 11.31 10.92 4.25
N ILE A 75 11.32 11.46 5.47
CA ILE A 75 11.07 12.88 5.72
C ILE A 75 12.20 13.74 5.10
N LYS A 76 13.46 13.29 5.21
CA LYS A 76 14.62 13.97 4.61
C LYS A 76 14.58 13.94 3.08
N ALA A 77 14.21 12.82 2.48
CA ALA A 77 14.16 12.66 1.03
C ALA A 77 13.13 13.58 0.34
N GLY A 78 12.13 14.07 1.09
CA GLY A 78 11.08 14.93 0.57
C GLY A 78 10.14 14.22 -0.43
N PRO A 79 9.10 14.91 -0.91
CA PRO A 79 8.20 14.37 -1.92
C PRO A 79 8.64 14.84 -3.31
N THR A 80 9.17 13.96 -4.15
CA THR A 80 9.07 14.14 -5.62
C THR A 80 9.51 12.90 -6.39
N PRO A 81 8.57 12.24 -7.09
CA PRO A 81 8.89 11.66 -8.39
C PRO A 81 9.28 12.78 -9.35
N SER A 82 10.35 12.58 -10.11
CA SER A 82 10.71 13.45 -11.24
C SER A 82 9.57 13.44 -12.26
N GLY A 83 9.29 14.57 -12.93
CA GLY A 83 8.21 14.66 -13.93
C GLY A 83 8.26 13.55 -15.00
N ASP A 84 9.46 13.12 -15.37
CA ASP A 84 9.69 12.06 -16.37
C ASP A 84 9.24 10.67 -15.91
N THR A 85 9.20 10.44 -14.60
CA THR A 85 8.74 9.17 -13.99
C THR A 85 7.27 9.19 -13.61
N LEU A 86 6.58 10.34 -13.73
CA LEU A 86 5.20 10.46 -13.27
C LEU A 86 4.29 9.58 -14.13
N GLY A 87 3.70 8.57 -13.52
CA GLY A 87 2.83 7.63 -14.20
C GLY A 87 2.41 6.43 -13.36
N LEU A 88 1.52 5.61 -13.93
CA LEU A 88 0.96 4.40 -13.34
C LEU A 88 1.40 3.15 -14.10
N LEU A 89 2.15 2.27 -13.46
CA LEU A 89 2.32 0.88 -13.89
C LEU A 89 1.17 0.05 -13.30
N LEU A 90 0.37 -0.58 -14.14
CA LEU A 90 -0.77 -1.40 -13.74
C LEU A 90 -0.51 -2.84 -14.19
N THR A 91 -0.48 -3.77 -13.25
CA THR A 91 -0.14 -5.17 -13.52
C THR A 91 -1.26 -6.09 -13.05
N SER A 92 -1.62 -7.09 -13.86
CA SER A 92 -2.59 -8.13 -13.50
C SER A 92 -2.03 -9.53 -13.74
N GLN A 93 -2.18 -10.43 -12.77
CA GLN A 93 -1.80 -11.85 -12.86
C GLN A 93 -2.97 -12.77 -12.47
N PRO A 94 -4.05 -12.82 -13.29
CA PRO A 94 -5.27 -13.53 -12.96
C PRO A 94 -5.11 -15.06 -12.91
N ASN A 95 -4.09 -15.62 -13.58
CA ASN A 95 -3.89 -17.06 -13.75
C ASN A 95 -2.47 -17.50 -13.32
N ALA A 96 -1.94 -16.94 -12.24
CA ALA A 96 -0.56 -17.23 -11.82
C ALA A 96 -0.35 -18.74 -11.58
N PRO A 97 0.77 -19.35 -12.05
CA PRO A 97 1.01 -20.79 -11.91
C PRO A 97 0.89 -21.29 -10.46
N GLY A 98 0.18 -22.39 -10.26
CA GLY A 98 -0.01 -22.99 -8.93
C GLY A 98 -1.02 -22.27 -8.03
N SER A 99 -1.80 -21.31 -8.55
CA SER A 99 -2.82 -20.59 -7.80
C SER A 99 -4.21 -20.69 -8.45
N THR A 100 -5.26 -20.55 -7.63
CA THR A 100 -6.65 -20.49 -8.13
C THR A 100 -6.89 -19.13 -8.77
N PRO A 101 -7.43 -19.05 -10.00
CA PRO A 101 -7.67 -17.78 -10.65
C PRO A 101 -8.50 -16.80 -9.81
N ILE A 102 -8.09 -15.53 -9.75
CA ILE A 102 -8.86 -14.48 -9.08
C ILE A 102 -9.70 -13.73 -10.12
N PRO A 103 -11.04 -13.91 -10.11
CA PRO A 103 -11.90 -13.26 -11.08
C PRO A 103 -11.90 -11.75 -10.84
N GLY A 104 -11.91 -10.98 -11.94
CA GLY A 104 -12.06 -9.53 -11.89
C GLY A 104 -10.77 -8.72 -11.92
N MET A 105 -9.59 -9.33 -11.72
CA MET A 105 -8.29 -8.61 -11.79
C MET A 105 -8.07 -7.89 -13.12
N THR A 106 -8.34 -8.57 -14.24
CA THR A 106 -8.27 -7.96 -15.58
C THR A 106 -9.20 -6.76 -15.69
N LYS A 107 -10.43 -6.89 -15.19
CA LYS A 107 -11.43 -5.82 -15.24
C LYS A 107 -11.04 -4.63 -14.36
N GLU A 108 -10.49 -4.88 -13.18
CA GLU A 108 -9.97 -3.87 -12.26
C GLU A 108 -8.90 -3.02 -12.94
N VAL A 109 -7.86 -3.67 -13.46
CA VAL A 109 -6.73 -2.99 -14.11
C VAL A 109 -7.16 -2.24 -15.38
N GLN A 110 -8.02 -2.83 -16.21
CA GLN A 110 -8.59 -2.15 -17.38
C GLN A 110 -9.39 -0.90 -17.00
N THR A 111 -10.15 -0.96 -15.91
CA THR A 111 -10.95 0.18 -15.44
C THR A 111 -10.06 1.32 -14.97
N ILE A 112 -9.01 1.02 -14.19
CA ILE A 112 -8.04 2.01 -13.73
C ILE A 112 -7.28 2.61 -14.92
N TYR A 113 -6.85 1.78 -15.86
CA TYR A 113 -6.15 2.22 -17.07
C TYR A 113 -6.99 3.18 -17.92
N ALA A 114 -8.26 2.82 -18.16
CA ALA A 114 -9.18 3.67 -18.91
C ALA A 114 -9.36 5.03 -18.21
N LYS A 115 -9.52 5.04 -16.88
CA LYS A 115 -9.70 6.30 -16.13
C LYS A 115 -8.43 7.15 -16.09
N ALA A 116 -7.27 6.51 -15.92
CA ALA A 116 -5.98 7.20 -15.96
C ALA A 116 -5.76 7.88 -17.33
N THR A 117 -6.03 7.16 -18.42
CA THR A 117 -5.90 7.68 -19.78
C THR A 117 -6.88 8.82 -20.05
N GLU A 118 -8.13 8.70 -19.60
CA GLU A 118 -9.15 9.77 -19.67
C GLU A 118 -8.67 11.06 -18.98
N LEU A 119 -7.97 10.93 -17.84
CA LEU A 119 -7.41 12.04 -17.08
C LEU A 119 -6.04 12.53 -17.61
N GLY A 120 -5.55 11.98 -18.74
CA GLY A 120 -4.26 12.34 -19.32
C GLY A 120 -3.05 11.86 -18.52
N THR A 121 -3.23 10.89 -17.61
CA THR A 121 -2.15 10.30 -16.82
C THR A 121 -1.40 9.26 -17.64
N ARG A 122 -0.07 9.35 -17.72
CA ARG A 122 0.79 8.32 -18.32
C ARG A 122 0.54 7.00 -17.58
N ALA A 123 0.10 5.97 -18.30
CA ALA A 123 -0.14 4.65 -17.73
C ALA A 123 0.39 3.56 -18.64
N LEU A 124 0.87 2.46 -18.05
CA LEU A 124 1.21 1.22 -18.72
C LEU A 124 0.44 0.09 -18.07
N MET A 125 -0.23 -0.71 -18.89
CA MET A 125 -0.97 -1.89 -18.44
C MET A 125 -0.26 -3.15 -18.95
N VAL A 126 0.08 -4.06 -18.05
CA VAL A 126 0.72 -5.35 -18.37
C VAL A 126 -0.08 -6.48 -17.71
N GLU A 127 -0.57 -7.41 -18.53
CA GLU A 127 -1.38 -8.55 -18.06
C GLU A 127 -0.70 -9.88 -18.36
N GLY A 128 -0.80 -10.81 -17.40
CA GLY A 128 -0.43 -12.21 -17.56
C GLY A 128 1.07 -12.47 -17.71
N GLY A 129 1.40 -13.59 -18.35
CA GLY A 129 2.76 -14.16 -18.40
C GLY A 129 3.82 -13.37 -19.15
N THR A 130 3.52 -12.13 -19.58
CA THR A 130 4.48 -11.25 -20.25
C THR A 130 5.33 -10.44 -19.27
N LEU A 131 4.95 -10.38 -17.99
CA LEU A 131 5.65 -9.63 -16.96
C LEU A 131 6.57 -10.52 -16.12
N THR A 132 7.83 -10.63 -16.53
CA THR A 132 8.90 -11.21 -15.70
C THR A 132 9.31 -10.27 -14.57
N VAL A 133 10.00 -10.79 -13.54
CA VAL A 133 10.52 -9.98 -12.42
C VAL A 133 11.40 -8.83 -12.93
N ASP A 134 12.37 -9.13 -13.80
CA ASP A 134 13.31 -8.13 -14.32
C ASP A 134 12.61 -7.01 -15.10
N THR A 135 11.60 -7.37 -15.89
CA THR A 135 10.81 -6.40 -16.66
C THR A 135 9.95 -5.54 -15.74
N CYS A 136 9.40 -6.15 -14.68
CA CYS A 136 8.64 -5.43 -13.66
C CYS A 136 9.50 -4.40 -12.93
N VAL A 137 10.71 -4.78 -12.49
CA VAL A 137 11.64 -3.88 -11.82
C VAL A 137 12.01 -2.70 -12.72
N LYS A 138 12.31 -2.95 -14.00
CA LYS A 138 12.57 -1.87 -14.98
C LYS A 138 11.40 -0.90 -15.11
N PHE A 139 10.18 -1.41 -15.22
CA PHE A 139 9.01 -0.54 -15.26
C PHE A 139 8.79 0.22 -13.96
N MET A 140 9.12 -0.35 -12.80
CA MET A 140 9.03 0.37 -11.52
C MET A 140 10.05 1.53 -11.40
N GLU A 141 11.16 1.48 -12.14
CA GLU A 141 12.10 2.60 -12.24
C GLU A 141 11.57 3.72 -13.17
N GLU A 142 10.77 3.37 -14.17
CA GLU A 142 10.20 4.30 -15.13
C GLU A 142 8.88 4.96 -14.68
N TYR A 143 8.17 4.34 -13.72
CA TYR A 143 6.84 4.76 -13.26
C TYR A 143 6.81 5.01 -11.75
N SER A 144 6.31 6.18 -11.35
CA SER A 144 6.27 6.65 -9.96
C SER A 144 5.32 5.87 -9.04
N SER A 145 4.40 5.12 -9.64
CA SER A 145 3.35 4.38 -8.95
C SER A 145 3.12 3.05 -9.64
N VAL A 146 2.97 1.99 -8.85
CA VAL A 146 2.65 0.64 -9.32
C VAL A 146 1.41 0.10 -8.62
N HIS A 147 0.57 -0.59 -9.38
CA HIS A 147 -0.59 -1.34 -8.89
C HIS A 147 -0.45 -2.81 -9.27
N PHE A 148 -0.42 -3.67 -8.26
CA PHE A 148 -0.33 -5.12 -8.40
C PHE A 148 -1.69 -5.78 -8.12
N ALA A 149 -2.37 -6.23 -9.17
CA ALA A 149 -3.52 -7.11 -9.08
C ALA A 149 -3.05 -8.57 -9.27
N CYS A 150 -2.57 -9.19 -8.19
CA CYS A 150 -1.99 -10.54 -8.23
C CYS A 150 -2.17 -11.28 -6.90
N HIS A 151 -1.74 -12.54 -6.86
CA HIS A 151 -1.61 -13.27 -5.59
C HIS A 151 -0.40 -12.75 -4.80
N ALA A 152 -0.52 -12.71 -3.48
CA ALA A 152 0.58 -12.46 -2.57
C ALA A 152 0.69 -13.58 -1.54
N SER A 153 1.91 -13.88 -1.11
CA SER A 153 2.22 -14.81 -0.04
C SER A 153 3.01 -14.07 1.03
N GLN A 154 2.56 -14.19 2.28
CA GLN A 154 3.22 -13.60 3.44
C GLN A 154 3.98 -14.70 4.19
N ASN A 155 5.24 -14.43 4.52
CA ASN A 155 6.03 -15.28 5.40
C ASN A 155 6.23 -14.57 6.74
N ALA A 156 5.50 -15.00 7.76
CA ALA A 156 5.56 -14.37 9.08
C ALA A 156 6.88 -14.63 9.82
N ALA A 157 7.56 -15.75 9.53
CA ALA A 157 8.83 -16.11 10.17
C ALA A 157 10.01 -15.34 9.55
N ASP A 158 9.95 -15.09 8.24
CA ASP A 158 10.91 -14.25 7.53
C ASP A 158 10.16 -13.30 6.57
N PRO A 159 9.80 -12.08 7.03
CA PRO A 159 9.03 -11.13 6.24
C PRO A 159 9.69 -10.75 4.91
N LEU A 160 11.03 -10.81 4.82
CA LEU A 160 11.76 -10.53 3.58
C LEU A 160 11.54 -11.60 2.51
N GLN A 161 11.05 -12.78 2.89
CA GLN A 161 10.64 -13.85 1.97
C GLN A 161 9.16 -13.78 1.58
N SER A 162 8.45 -12.72 1.98
CA SER A 162 7.11 -12.43 1.45
C SER A 162 7.21 -12.00 -0.01
N ARG A 163 6.19 -12.34 -0.81
CA ARG A 163 6.29 -12.24 -2.26
C ARG A 163 4.95 -12.00 -2.94
N PHE A 164 5.01 -11.36 -4.09
CA PHE A 164 3.94 -11.38 -5.07
C PHE A 164 4.19 -12.53 -6.04
N LEU A 165 3.14 -13.15 -6.56
CA LEU A 165 3.27 -14.22 -7.55
C LEU A 165 3.13 -13.60 -8.93
N LEU A 166 4.25 -13.54 -9.65
CA LEU A 166 4.31 -13.26 -11.09
C LEU A 166 4.48 -14.57 -11.86
N GLU A 167 4.66 -14.49 -13.18
CA GLU A 167 4.74 -15.65 -14.09
C GLU A 167 5.75 -16.72 -13.65
N ASP A 168 6.91 -16.32 -13.12
CA ASP A 168 7.99 -17.24 -12.74
C ASP A 168 7.66 -18.08 -11.47
N GLY A 169 6.44 -17.98 -10.94
CA GLY A 169 5.91 -18.78 -9.83
C GLY A 169 6.44 -18.39 -8.45
N HIS A 170 7.56 -17.68 -8.37
CA HIS A 170 8.20 -17.25 -7.13
C HIS A 170 8.89 -15.88 -7.34
N SER A 171 8.32 -14.79 -6.81
CA SER A 171 8.91 -13.45 -6.97
C SER A 171 9.07 -12.72 -5.63
N THR A 172 10.21 -12.87 -4.98
CA THR A 172 10.56 -12.01 -3.85
C THR A 172 10.90 -10.62 -4.40
N LEU A 173 10.12 -9.59 -4.05
CA LEU A 173 10.53 -8.20 -4.27
C LEU A 173 11.62 -7.84 -3.26
N GLN A 174 12.80 -8.42 -3.40
CA GLN A 174 13.97 -8.02 -2.63
C GLN A 174 14.78 -7.07 -3.49
N ARG A 175 14.94 -5.82 -3.05
CA ARG A 175 15.99 -4.95 -3.58
C ARG A 175 17.30 -5.61 -3.19
N SER A 176 18.04 -6.18 -4.15
CA SER A 176 19.35 -6.76 -3.85
C SER A 176 20.23 -5.69 -3.21
N SER A 177 20.87 -6.06 -2.11
CA SER A 177 21.86 -5.23 -1.41
C SER A 177 23.22 -5.20 -2.13
N ASP A 178 23.30 -5.73 -3.35
CA ASP A 178 24.55 -6.04 -4.04
C ASP A 178 25.01 -4.93 -4.98
N TRP A 179 24.78 -3.67 -4.57
CA TRP A 179 25.38 -2.50 -5.20
C TRP A 179 25.91 -1.56 -4.11
N THR A 180 27.06 -1.94 -3.55
CA THR A 180 28.06 -1.01 -3.00
C THR A 180 29.29 -1.03 -3.89
#